data_AF-A0A7C5FQV4-F1
#
_entry.id   AF-A0A7C5FQV4-F1
#
_cell.length_a   1.000
_cell.length_b   1.000
_cell.length_c   1.000
_cell.angle_alpha   90.00
_cell.angle_beta   90.00
_cell.angle_gamma   90.00
#
_symmetry.space_group_name_H-M   'P 1'
#
loop_
_entity.id
_entity.type
_entity.pdbx_description
1 polymer ?
#
loop_
_entity_poly.entity_id
_entity_poly.type
_entity_poly.pdbx_seq_one_letter_code
_entity_poly.pdbx_strand_id
1 'polypeptide(L)'
;MNDLKKYSFINSKIRALISYLIKPVIFKRCVDAKNIYEIFEILKDTRYGFLIEFLNDFDLKSIEKRLIKEDIDIFLNIYKFIPTKTEKEFMFLLLERYEIDNLKIALRLWRKKELVD
;
A
#
# COMPACT_ATOMS: atom_id res chain seq x y z
N MET A 1 -6.44 -17.71 -28.24
CA MET A 1 -6.13 -18.69 -27.16
C MET A 1 -4.76 -18.48 -26.50
N ASN A 2 -3.84 -17.69 -27.07
CA ASN A 2 -2.49 -17.46 -26.51
C ASN A 2 -2.47 -16.41 -25.38
N ASP A 3 -3.32 -15.38 -25.46
CA ASP A 3 -3.37 -14.31 -24.43
C ASP A 3 -3.90 -14.81 -23.08
N LEU A 4 -4.81 -15.80 -23.09
CA LEU A 4 -5.33 -16.38 -21.87
C LEU A 4 -4.21 -17.06 -21.06
N LYS A 5 -3.27 -17.75 -21.74
CA LYS A 5 -2.08 -18.33 -21.10
C LYS A 5 -1.12 -17.25 -20.61
N LYS A 6 -0.91 -16.21 -21.41
CA LYS A 6 0.01 -15.10 -21.13
C LYS A 6 -0.31 -14.36 -19.82
N TYR A 7 -1.59 -14.11 -19.53
CA TYR A 7 -2.01 -13.39 -18.32
C TYR A 7 -2.62 -14.25 -17.21
N SER A 8 -2.80 -15.56 -17.42
CA SER A 8 -3.45 -16.44 -16.41
C SER A 8 -2.72 -16.40 -15.06
N PHE A 9 -1.39 -16.46 -15.07
CA PHE A 9 -0.59 -16.42 -13.86
C PHE A 9 -0.76 -15.10 -13.10
N ILE A 10 -0.55 -13.97 -13.78
CA ILE A 10 -0.61 -12.65 -13.14
C ILE A 10 -2.01 -12.32 -12.66
N ASN A 11 -3.05 -12.68 -13.43
CA ASN A 11 -4.44 -12.50 -13.02
C ASN A 11 -4.77 -13.32 -11.78
N SER A 12 -4.27 -14.55 -11.68
CA SER A 12 -4.49 -15.39 -10.49
C SER A 12 -3.76 -14.85 -9.27
N LYS A 13 -2.54 -14.33 -9.45
CA LYS A 13 -1.80 -13.66 -8.39
C LYS A 13 -2.50 -12.38 -7.90
N ILE A 14 -2.98 -11.54 -8.82
CA ILE A 14 -3.73 -10.33 -8.49
C ILE A 14 -5.03 -10.69 -7.76
N ARG A 15 -5.77 -11.71 -8.23
CA ARG A 15 -6.98 -12.19 -7.53
C ARG A 15 -6.68 -12.67 -6.11
N ALA A 16 -5.58 -13.40 -5.91
CA ALA A 16 -5.15 -13.80 -4.58
C ALA A 16 -4.82 -12.57 -3.70
N LEU A 17 -4.13 -11.57 -4.24
CA LEU A 17 -3.84 -10.32 -3.53
C LEU A 17 -5.12 -9.55 -3.15
N ILE A 18 -6.09 -9.45 -4.06
CA ILE A 18 -7.40 -8.83 -3.80
C ILE A 18 -8.13 -9.57 -2.67
N SER A 19 -8.00 -10.90 -2.58
CA SER A 19 -8.66 -11.68 -1.51
C SER A 19 -8.12 -11.36 -0.10
N TYR A 20 -6.91 -10.79 0.00
CA TYR A 20 -6.31 -10.35 1.26
C TYR A 20 -6.72 -8.93 1.67
N LEU A 21 -7.44 -8.19 0.83
CA LEU A 21 -7.95 -6.87 1.20
C LEU A 21 -8.89 -6.97 2.40
N ILE A 22 -8.90 -5.91 3.22
CA ILE A 22 -9.76 -5.85 4.40
C ILE A 22 -11.21 -5.99 3.96
N LYS A 23 -11.88 -7.03 4.48
CA LYS A 23 -13.30 -7.26 4.22
C LYS A 23 -14.14 -6.14 4.86
N PRO A 24 -15.30 -5.77 4.28
CA PRO A 24 -16.15 -4.71 4.83
C PRO A 24 -16.52 -4.90 6.30
N VAL A 25 -16.72 -6.15 6.73
CA VAL A 25 -17.03 -6.48 8.13
C VAL A 25 -15.87 -6.15 9.07
N ILE A 26 -14.64 -6.46 8.68
CA ILE A 26 -13.44 -6.14 9.46
C ILE A 26 -13.22 -4.63 9.48
N PHE A 27 -13.40 -3.97 8.33
CA PHE A 27 -13.28 -2.53 8.24
C PHE A 27 -14.28 -1.81 9.16
N LYS A 28 -15.53 -2.29 9.22
CA LYS A 28 -16.54 -1.78 10.15
C LYS A 28 -16.12 -1.95 11.61
N ARG A 29 -15.59 -3.12 11.98
CA ARG A 29 -15.05 -3.35 13.33
C ARG A 29 -13.92 -2.37 13.68
N CYS A 30 -13.05 -2.03 12.73
CA CYS A 30 -12.01 -1.02 12.95
C CYS A 30 -12.58 0.39 13.18
N VAL A 31 -13.66 0.75 12.47
CA VAL A 31 -14.36 2.03 12.67
C VAL A 31 -15.04 2.10 14.04
N ASP A 32 -15.61 0.99 14.49
CA ASP A 32 -16.29 0.88 15.79
C ASP A 32 -15.31 0.72 16.98
N ALA A 33 -14.00 0.61 16.71
CA ALA A 33 -12.97 0.44 17.74
C ALA A 33 -12.80 1.70 18.60
N LYS A 34 -12.58 1.51 19.90
CA LYS A 34 -12.46 2.60 20.88
C LYS A 34 -11.11 3.27 20.86
N ASN A 35 -10.07 2.56 20.42
CA ASN A 35 -8.71 3.06 20.35
C ASN A 35 -7.89 2.28 19.33
N ILE A 36 -6.69 2.77 19.07
CA ILE A 36 -5.76 2.21 18.08
C ILE A 36 -5.23 0.81 18.44
N TYR A 37 -5.14 0.46 19.73
CA TYR A 37 -4.73 -0.88 20.16
C TYR A 37 -5.78 -1.92 19.74
N GLU A 38 -7.06 -1.60 19.90
CA GLU A 38 -8.16 -2.45 19.46
C GLU A 38 -8.17 -2.61 17.93
N ILE A 39 -7.82 -1.54 17.18
CA ILE A 39 -7.62 -1.64 15.72
C ILE A 39 -6.51 -2.64 15.40
N PHE A 40 -5.36 -2.59 16.10
CA PHE A 40 -4.27 -3.55 15.87
C PHE A 40 -4.66 -4.98 16.20
N GLU A 41 -5.38 -5.20 17.29
CA GLU A 41 -5.90 -6.54 17.62
C GLU A 41 -6.90 -7.05 16.57
N ILE A 42 -7.76 -6.19 16.03
CA ILE A 42 -8.67 -6.55 14.92
C ILE A 42 -7.89 -6.92 13.64
N LEU A 43 -6.79 -6.21 13.35
CA LEU A 43 -5.98 -6.40 12.15
C LEU A 43 -4.95 -7.52 12.27
N LYS A 44 -4.66 -8.00 13.49
CA LYS A 44 -3.63 -9.01 13.79
C LYS A 44 -3.75 -10.29 12.97
N ASP A 45 -4.97 -10.78 12.80
CA ASP A 45 -5.26 -12.01 12.05
C ASP A 45 -5.41 -11.78 10.53
N THR A 46 -5.15 -10.56 10.07
CA THR A 46 -5.18 -10.19 8.66
C THR A 46 -3.76 -10.06 8.11
N ARG A 47 -3.64 -9.83 6.79
CA ARG A 47 -2.35 -9.52 6.17
C ARG A 47 -1.66 -8.29 6.78
N TYR A 48 -2.41 -7.43 7.48
CA TYR A 48 -1.91 -6.22 8.12
C TYR A 48 -1.39 -6.45 9.56
N GLY A 49 -1.32 -7.71 10.02
CA GLY A 49 -0.85 -8.04 11.36
C GLY A 49 0.60 -7.60 11.65
N PHE A 50 1.43 -7.40 10.62
CA PHE A 50 2.78 -6.85 10.77
C PHE A 50 2.79 -5.45 11.41
N LEU A 51 1.67 -4.73 11.38
CA LEU A 51 1.56 -3.42 12.00
C LEU A 51 1.66 -3.48 13.53
N ILE A 52 1.50 -4.66 14.12
CA ILE A 52 1.59 -4.86 15.57
C ILE A 52 3.00 -4.50 16.10
N GLU A 53 4.02 -4.53 15.25
CA GLU A 53 5.39 -4.13 15.57
C GLU A 53 5.50 -2.64 15.98
N PHE A 54 4.54 -1.81 15.56
CA PHE A 54 4.53 -0.36 15.80
C PHE A 54 3.72 0.07 17.04
N LEU A 55 3.21 -0.89 17.82
CA LEU A 55 2.44 -0.64 19.04
C LEU A 55 3.23 0.05 20.14
N ASN A 56 4.56 0.01 20.17
CA ASN A 56 5.29 0.58 21.30
C ASN A 56 5.62 2.06 21.09
N ASP A 57 5.92 2.47 19.85
CA ASP A 57 6.40 3.83 19.55
C ASP A 57 5.28 4.77 19.03
N PHE A 58 4.08 4.26 18.76
CA PHE A 58 2.88 4.98 18.34
C PHE A 58 3.08 6.24 17.48
N ASP A 59 3.96 6.16 16.48
CA ASP A 59 4.05 7.19 15.45
C ASP A 59 3.15 6.83 14.27
N LEU A 60 2.00 7.49 14.19
CA LEU A 60 1.03 7.33 13.10
C LEU A 60 1.67 7.56 11.73
N LYS A 61 2.65 8.47 11.63
CA LYS A 61 3.36 8.72 10.37
C LYS A 61 4.23 7.53 9.96
N SER A 62 4.84 6.85 10.92
CA SER A 62 5.64 5.66 10.66
C SER A 62 4.76 4.48 10.21
N ILE A 63 3.57 4.33 10.80
CA ILE A 63 2.56 3.36 10.38
C ILE A 63 2.11 3.63 8.94
N GLU A 64 1.75 4.87 8.61
CA GLU A 64 1.34 5.26 7.26
C GLU A 64 2.45 5.00 6.23
N LYS A 65 3.70 5.40 6.54
CA LYS A 65 4.86 5.12 5.69
C LYS A 65 5.06 3.63 5.46
N ARG A 66 4.90 2.80 6.48
CA ARG A 66 5.04 1.35 6.35
C ARG A 66 3.95 0.76 5.46
N LEU A 67 2.70 1.22 5.59
CA LEU A 67 1.60 0.80 4.70
C LEU A 67 1.87 1.17 3.24
N ILE A 68 2.31 2.41 2.98
CA ILE A 68 2.71 2.85 1.63
C ILE A 68 3.84 1.98 1.08
N LYS A 69 4.84 1.65 1.92
CA LYS A 69 5.95 0.80 1.52
C LYS A 69 5.48 -0.62 1.16
N GLU A 70 4.61 -1.23 1.97
CA GLU A 70 4.04 -2.54 1.67
C GLU A 70 3.27 -2.54 0.35
N ASP A 71 2.49 -1.48 0.06
CA ASP A 71 1.80 -1.32 -1.23
C ASP A 71 2.78 -1.27 -2.41
N ILE A 72 3.88 -0.52 -2.28
CA ILE A 72 4.95 -0.45 -3.28
C ILE A 72 5.63 -1.82 -3.43
N ASP A 73 5.91 -2.53 -2.33
CA ASP A 73 6.55 -3.84 -2.36
C ASP A 73 5.66 -4.89 -3.06
N ILE A 74 4.35 -4.85 -2.82
CA ILE A 74 3.35 -5.65 -3.55
C ILE A 74 3.41 -5.33 -5.04
N PHE A 75 3.44 -4.05 -5.37
CA PHE A 75 3.49 -3.59 -6.76
C PHE A 75 4.74 -4.10 -7.48
N LEU A 76 5.92 -3.89 -6.88
CA LEU A 76 7.20 -4.36 -7.40
C LEU A 76 7.22 -5.90 -7.52
N ASN A 77 6.54 -6.60 -6.60
CA ASN A 77 6.39 -8.04 -6.67
C ASN A 77 5.52 -8.47 -7.88
N ILE A 78 4.42 -7.78 -8.17
CA ILE A 78 3.60 -8.03 -9.37
C ILE A 78 4.39 -7.71 -10.65
N TYR A 79 5.10 -6.58 -10.67
CA TYR A 79 5.87 -6.09 -11.82
C TYR A 79 6.85 -7.14 -12.40
N LYS A 80 7.46 -7.94 -11.53
CA LYS A 80 8.38 -9.04 -11.91
C LYS A 80 7.76 -10.08 -12.85
N PHE A 81 6.44 -10.25 -12.80
CA PHE A 81 5.71 -11.28 -13.54
C PHE A 81 4.94 -10.74 -14.75
N ILE A 82 5.07 -9.45 -15.06
CA ILE A 82 4.42 -8.85 -16.22
C ILE A 82 5.13 -9.31 -17.50
N PRO A 83 4.38 -9.83 -18.50
CA PRO A 83 4.98 -10.46 -19.67
C PRO A 83 5.45 -9.47 -20.74
N THR A 84 4.83 -8.29 -20.89
CA THR A 84 5.22 -7.34 -21.95
C THR A 84 5.82 -6.04 -21.42
N LYS A 85 6.57 -5.37 -22.30
CA LYS A 85 7.11 -4.04 -22.04
C LYS A 85 6.01 -3.00 -21.85
N THR A 86 4.96 -3.02 -22.68
CA THR A 86 3.87 -2.04 -22.63
C THR A 86 3.11 -2.08 -21.30
N GLU A 87 2.82 -3.28 -20.78
CA GLU A 87 2.19 -3.39 -19.45
C GLU A 87 3.14 -2.99 -18.32
N LYS A 88 4.44 -3.25 -18.46
CA LYS A 88 5.44 -2.79 -17.49
C LYS A 88 5.49 -1.27 -17.45
N GLU A 89 5.51 -0.63 -18.61
CA GLU A 89 5.44 0.83 -18.73
C GLU A 89 4.16 1.37 -18.10
N PHE A 90 3.00 0.78 -18.40
CA PHE A 90 1.73 1.15 -17.77
C PHE A 90 1.78 1.02 -16.23
N MET A 91 2.33 -0.09 -15.74
CA MET A 91 2.51 -0.28 -14.30
C MET A 91 3.46 0.75 -13.71
N PHE A 92 4.57 1.06 -14.37
CA PHE A 92 5.49 2.07 -13.89
C PHE A 92 4.81 3.44 -13.70
N LEU A 93 3.95 3.84 -14.64
CA LEU A 93 3.14 5.08 -14.51
C LEU A 93 2.22 5.08 -13.27
N LEU A 94 1.74 3.91 -12.82
CA LEU A 94 0.95 3.83 -11.58
C LEU A 94 1.81 4.08 -10.33
N LEU A 95 3.09 3.68 -10.35
CA LEU A 95 4.03 3.96 -9.26
C LEU A 95 4.45 5.42 -9.20
N GLU A 96 4.56 6.10 -10.35
CA GLU A 96 4.91 7.52 -10.41
C GLU A 96 3.98 8.40 -9.57
N ARG A 97 2.74 7.97 -9.30
CA ARG A 97 1.84 8.64 -8.35
C ARG A 97 2.50 8.88 -6.99
N TYR A 98 3.21 7.89 -6.45
CA TYR A 98 3.90 8.03 -5.16
C TYR A 98 5.04 9.03 -5.23
N GLU A 99 5.76 9.08 -6.35
CA GLU A 99 6.83 10.05 -6.58
C GLU A 99 6.28 11.48 -6.70
N ILE A 100 5.16 11.65 -7.40
CA ILE A 100 4.47 12.93 -7.51
C ILE A 100 4.02 13.43 -6.13
N ASP A 101 3.49 12.54 -5.28
CA ASP A 101 3.06 12.93 -3.94
C ASP A 101 4.27 13.31 -3.05
N ASN A 102 5.40 12.60 -3.15
CA ASN A 102 6.66 13.00 -2.53
C ASN A 102 7.15 14.36 -3.03
N LEU A 103 7.09 14.62 -4.34
CA LEU A 103 7.48 15.88 -4.94
C LEU A 103 6.59 17.04 -4.43
N LYS A 104 5.27 16.83 -4.35
CA LYS A 104 4.35 17.82 -3.76
C LYS A 104 4.71 18.13 -2.31
N ILE A 105 5.05 17.12 -1.51
CA ILE A 105 5.47 17.32 -0.12
C ILE A 105 6.76 18.14 -0.07
N ALA A 106 7.77 17.77 -0.86
CA ALA A 106 9.04 18.49 -0.94
C ALA A 106 8.84 19.96 -1.35
N LEU A 107 8.02 20.21 -2.38
CA LEU A 107 7.69 21.56 -2.84
C LEU A 107 6.91 22.37 -1.81
N ARG A 108 5.98 21.74 -1.07
CA ARG A 108 5.26 22.41 0.03
C ARG A 108 6.20 22.79 1.17
N LEU A 109 7.14 21.91 1.53
CA LEU A 109 8.14 22.20 2.56
C LEU A 109 9.09 23.30 2.11
N TRP A 110 9.53 23.28 0.84
CA TRP A 110 10.34 24.32 0.24
C TRP A 110 9.62 25.67 0.25
N ARG A 111 8.36 25.71 -0.20
CA ARG A 111 7.53 26.93 -0.21
C ARG A 111 7.25 27.46 1.20
N LYS A 112 7.06 26.58 2.19
CA LYS A 112 6.85 26.97 3.59
C LYS A 112 8.10 27.58 4.24
N LYS A 113 9.28 27.54 3.61
CA LYS A 113 10.46 28.31 4.06
C LYS A 113 10.34 29.82 3.76
N GLU A 114 9.14 30.39 3.82
CA GLU A 114 8.97 31.82 4.13
C GLU A 114 8.80 31.96 5.66
N LEU A 115 9.80 32.61 6.26
CA LEU A 115 9.99 32.98 7.67
C LEU A 115 10.34 31.82 8.63
N VAL A 116 11.57 31.32 8.47
CA VAL A 116 12.37 30.97 9.66
C VAL A 116 13.31 32.17 9.87
N ASP A 117 12.95 33.05 10.80
CA ASP A 117 13.95 33.82 11.55
C ASP A 117 14.76 32.84 12.42
#